data_AF-A0A972XVG0-F1
#
_entry.id   AF-A0A972XVG0-F1
#
_cell.length_a   1.000
_cell.length_b   1.000
_cell.length_c   1.000
_cell.angle_alpha   90.00
_cell.angle_beta   90.00
_cell.angle_gamma   90.00
#
_symmetry.space_group_name_H-M   'P 1'
#
loop_
_entity.id
_entity.type
_entity.pdbx_description
1 polymer ?
#
loop_
_entity_poly.entity_id
_entity_poly.type
_entity_poly.pdbx_seq_one_letter_code
_entity_poly.pdbx_strand_id
1 'polypeptide(L)'
;MSFELLNAHEAAEAAALGWALHHVYDLRLGRWSVAVLPARPGIEPLTSAAHAGAFVVGLARSGNALAVKALRLVMASHSPTQGKK
;
A
#
# COMPACT_ATOMS: atom_id res chain seq x y z
N MET A 1 15.01 -13.65 0.39
CA MET A 1 14.39 -13.13 -0.85
C MET A 1 13.40 -12.06 -0.42
N SER A 2 13.67 -10.78 -0.68
CA SER A 2 12.65 -9.74 -0.48
C SER A 2 11.63 -9.86 -1.60
N PHE A 3 10.37 -10.05 -1.24
CA PHE A 3 9.28 -9.96 -2.21
C PHE A 3 8.93 -8.49 -2.35
N GLU A 4 9.43 -7.86 -3.41
CA GLU A 4 9.03 -6.49 -3.76
C GLU A 4 7.52 -6.46 -4.04
N LEU A 5 6.80 -5.56 -3.36
CA LEU A 5 5.34 -5.43 -3.47
C LEU A 5 4.90 -4.90 -4.84
N LEU A 6 5.72 -4.00 -5.40
CA LEU A 6 5.58 -3.40 -6.71
C LEU A 6 6.89 -3.63 -7.48
N ASN A 7 6.83 -3.79 -8.80
CA ASN A 7 8.06 -3.78 -9.58
C ASN A 7 8.65 -2.35 -9.63
N ALA A 8 9.88 -2.21 -10.10
CA ALA A 8 10.59 -0.92 -10.09
C ALA A 8 9.84 0.20 -10.84
N HIS A 9 9.16 -0.12 -11.94
CA HIS A 9 8.39 0.84 -12.72
C HIS A 9 7.13 1.30 -11.96
N GLU A 10 6.39 0.35 -11.41
CA GLU A 10 5.21 0.60 -10.59
C GLU A 10 5.54 1.39 -9.32
N ALA A 11 6.66 1.07 -8.67
CA ALA A 11 7.14 1.79 -7.49
C ALA A 11 7.50 3.25 -7.83
N ALA A 12 8.14 3.49 -8.98
CA ALA A 12 8.45 4.83 -9.46
C ALA A 12 7.17 5.63 -9.79
N GLU A 13 6.19 5.00 -10.43
CA GLU A 13 4.91 5.62 -10.74
C GLU A 13 4.12 5.96 -9.47
N ALA A 14 4.03 5.03 -8.51
CA ALA A 14 3.40 5.29 -7.22
C ALA A 14 4.08 6.45 -6.47
N ALA A 15 5.41 6.46 -6.44
CA ALA A 15 6.19 7.52 -5.81
C ALA A 15 5.99 8.87 -6.49
N ALA A 16 5.86 8.91 -7.83
CA ALA A 16 5.52 10.12 -8.58
C ALA A 16 4.12 10.65 -8.23
N LEU A 17 3.19 9.76 -7.86
CA LEU A 17 1.87 10.10 -7.35
C LEU A 17 1.84 10.37 -5.83
N GLY A 18 3.00 10.33 -5.17
CA GLY A 18 3.17 10.70 -3.76
C GLY A 18 2.92 9.58 -2.74
N TRP A 19 2.69 8.35 -3.16
CA TRP A 19 2.42 7.21 -2.27
C TRP A 19 3.32 6.01 -2.55
N ALA A 20 3.45 5.12 -1.57
CA ALA A 20 4.24 3.91 -1.68
C ALA A 20 3.60 2.76 -0.89
N LEU A 21 3.94 1.52 -1.24
CA LEU A 21 3.57 0.34 -0.47
C LEU A 21 4.74 -0.11 0.41
N HIS A 22 4.44 -0.39 1.68
CA HIS A 22 5.43 -0.86 2.63
C HIS A 22 4.89 -2.04 3.43
N HIS A 23 5.80 -2.93 3.81
CA HIS A 23 5.55 -3.87 4.90
C HIS A 23 5.62 -3.11 6.23
N VAL A 24 4.55 -3.18 7.01
CA VAL A 24 4.45 -2.55 8.33
C VAL A 24 4.11 -3.61 9.36
N TYR A 25 4.75 -3.56 10.52
CA TYR A 25 4.41 -4.44 11.62
C TYR A 25 3.21 -3.84 12.38
N ASP A 26 2.03 -4.46 12.26
CA ASP A 26 0.83 -4.04 12.98
C ASP A 26 0.91 -4.58 14.41
N LEU A 27 1.22 -3.69 15.36
CA LEU A 27 1.36 -4.02 16.78
C LEU A 27 0.05 -4.52 17.41
N ARG A 28 -1.11 -4.10 16.90
CA ARG A 28 -2.42 -4.53 17.41
C ARG A 28 -2.72 -5.95 16.97
N LEU A 29 -2.33 -6.32 15.74
CA LEU A 29 -2.54 -7.66 15.20
C LEU A 29 -1.36 -8.61 15.47
N GLY A 30 -0.23 -8.10 15.96
CA GLY A 30 0.97 -8.89 16.23
C GLY A 30 1.56 -9.55 14.99
N ARG A 31 1.45 -8.92 13.81
CA ARG A 31 1.91 -9.49 12.53
C ARG A 31 2.33 -8.43 11.52
N TRP A 32 3.12 -8.84 10.53
CA TRP A 32 3.39 -8.02 9.35
C TRP A 32 2.14 -7.90 8.47
N SER A 33 1.88 -6.69 7.98
CA SER A 33 0.86 -6.38 6.98
C SER A 33 1.44 -5.46 5.91
N VAL A 34 0.67 -5.21 4.85
CA VAL A 34 1.00 -4.27 3.79
C VAL A 34 0.16 -3.02 3.97
N ALA A 35 0.79 -1.85 3.95
CA ALA A 35 0.11 -0.57 4.07
C ALA A 35 0.55 0.42 2.98
N VAL A 36 -0.37 1.31 2.62
CA VAL A 36 -0.07 2.48 1.79
C VAL A 36 0.42 3.61 2.70
N LEU A 37 1.61 4.15 2.41
CA LEU A 37 2.19 5.28 3.12
C LEU A 37 2.51 6.42 2.14
N PRO A 38 2.65 7.67 2.62
CA PRO A 38 3.26 8.73 1.84
C PRO A 38 4.66 8.33 1.35
N ALA A 39 4.95 8.57 0.08
CA ALA A 39 6.28 8.31 -0.49
C ALA A 39 7.35 9.25 0.09
N ARG A 40 6.93 10.43 0.60
CA ARG A 40 7.79 11.38 1.31
C ARG A 40 7.08 11.84 2.57
N PRO A 41 7.67 11.66 3.76
CA PRO A 41 7.06 12.13 5.00
C PRO A 41 7.06 13.66 5.06
N GLY A 42 5.97 14.25 5.55
CA GLY A 42 5.87 15.67 5.86
C GLY A 42 5.69 16.62 4.66
N ILE A 43 5.44 16.11 3.45
CA ILE A 43 5.20 16.91 2.25
C ILE A 43 3.76 16.71 1.77
N GLU A 44 3.04 17.80 1.54
CA GLU A 44 1.67 17.76 1.01
C GLU A 44 1.59 17.13 -0.40
N PRO A 45 0.44 16.54 -0.78
CA PRO A 45 -0.82 16.49 -0.02
C PRO A 45 -0.97 15.26 0.89
N LEU A 46 -0.06 14.28 0.81
CA LEU A 46 -0.16 13.01 1.53
C LEU A 46 0.69 13.06 2.80
N THR A 47 0.07 13.44 3.91
CA THR A 47 0.76 13.64 5.19
C THR A 47 0.64 12.46 6.15
N SER A 48 -0.25 11.51 5.89
CA SER A 48 -0.51 10.36 6.76
C SER A 48 -0.86 9.10 5.96
N ALA A 49 -0.75 7.94 6.60
CA ALA A 49 -1.21 6.67 6.04
C ALA A 49 -2.70 6.69 5.69
N ALA A 50 -3.52 7.37 6.50
CA ALA A 50 -4.95 7.53 6.25
C ALA A 50 -5.22 8.36 4.98
N HIS A 51 -4.52 9.49 4.82
CA HIS A 51 -4.61 10.32 3.61
C HIS A 51 -4.13 9.58 2.36
N ALA A 52 -2.98 8.90 2.46
CA ALA A 52 -2.44 8.11 1.34
C ALA A 52 -3.38 6.96 0.95
N GLY A 53 -3.96 6.25 1.93
CA GLY A 53 -4.96 5.21 1.68
C GLY A 53 -6.22 5.76 0.99
N ALA A 54 -6.77 6.88 1.48
CA ALA A 54 -7.95 7.51 0.86
C ALA A 54 -7.66 7.98 -0.57
N PHE A 55 -6.48 8.54 -0.82
CA PHE A 55 -6.04 8.96 -2.15
C PHE A 55 -5.96 7.78 -3.12
N VAL A 56 -5.33 6.67 -2.70
CA VAL A 56 -5.23 5.45 -3.52
C VAL A 56 -6.61 4.84 -3.78
N VAL A 57 -7.54 4.88 -2.81
CA VAL A 57 -8.94 4.48 -3.04
C VAL A 57 -9.61 5.36 -4.09
N GLY A 58 -9.38 6.68 -4.07
CA GLY A 58 -9.84 7.60 -5.10
C GLY A 58 -9.32 7.25 -6.50
N LEU A 59 -8.02 6.99 -6.62
CA LEU A 59 -7.38 6.56 -7.87
C LEU A 59 -7.94 5.22 -8.38
N ALA A 60 -8.16 4.25 -7.50
CA ALA A 60 -8.73 2.97 -7.89
C ALA A 60 -10.16 3.12 -8.42
N ARG A 61 -10.96 4.01 -7.80
CA ARG A 61 -12.32 4.34 -8.26
C ARG A 61 -12.33 5.05 -9.61
N SER A 62 -11.29 5.81 -9.96
CA SER A 62 -11.15 6.42 -11.29
C SER A 62 -10.56 5.48 -12.36
N GLY A 63 -10.31 4.21 -12.02
CA GLY A 63 -9.84 3.20 -12.96
C GLY A 63 -8.32 3.05 -13.05
N ASN A 64 -7.55 3.66 -12.13
CA ASN A 64 -6.11 3.48 -12.11
C ASN A 64 -5.75 2.03 -11.70
N ALA A 65 -5.12 1.29 -12.63
CA ALA A 65 -4.81 -0.13 -12.45
C ALA A 65 -3.77 -0.40 -11.35
N LEU A 66 -2.77 0.49 -11.22
CA LEU A 66 -1.74 0.40 -10.18
C LEU A 66 -2.33 0.56 -8.77
N ALA A 67 -3.26 1.52 -8.60
CA ALA A 67 -3.98 1.71 -7.36
C ALA A 67 -4.87 0.49 -7.01
N VAL A 68 -5.55 -0.10 -8.00
CA VAL A 68 -6.32 -1.34 -7.81
C VAL A 68 -5.42 -2.50 -7.37
N LYS A 69 -4.25 -2.65 -8.00
CA LYS A 69 -3.25 -3.65 -7.60
C LYS A 69 -2.80 -3.43 -6.15
N ALA A 70 -2.49 -2.19 -5.77
CA ALA A 70 -2.07 -1.85 -4.42
C ALA A 70 -3.12 -2.23 -3.37
N LEU A 71 -4.40 -1.90 -3.61
CA LEU A 71 -5.49 -2.26 -2.70
C LEU A 71 -5.67 -3.78 -2.58
N ARG A 72 -5.47 -4.54 -3.66
CA ARG A 72 -5.51 -6.02 -3.60
C ARG A 72 -4.40 -6.58 -2.70
N LEU A 73 -3.18 -6.02 -2.77
CA LEU A 73 -2.06 -6.42 -1.92
C LEU A 73 -2.32 -6.09 -0.44
N VAL A 74 -2.82 -4.89 -0.15
CA VAL A 74 -3.23 -4.49 1.21
C VAL A 74 -4.29 -5.45 1.75
N MET A 75 -5.35 -5.71 0.98
CA MET A 75 -6.45 -6.60 1.36
C MET A 75 -5.95 -8.03 1.63
N ALA A 76 -5.09 -8.56 0.75
CA ALA A 76 -4.51 -9.89 0.91
C ALA A 76 -3.68 -10.02 2.20
N SER A 77 -2.99 -8.95 2.61
CA SER A 77 -2.23 -8.92 3.87
C SER A 77 -3.11 -8.92 5.13
N HIS A 78 -4.39 -8.53 4.99
CA HIS A 78 -5.35 -8.49 6.09
C HIS A 78 -6.16 -9.78 6.22
N SER A 79 -6.30 -10.57 5.16
CA SER A 79 -6.92 -11.89 5.24
C SER A 79 -6.10 -12.79 6.18
N PRO A 80 -6.72 -13.47 7.15
CA PRO A 80 -6.04 -14.53 7.88
C PRO A 80 -5.61 -15.55 6.82
N THR A 81 -4.32 -15.88 6.79
CA THR A 81 -3.84 -17.05 6.04
C THR A 81 -4.73 -18.21 6.44
N GLN A 82 -5.52 -18.76 5.51
CA GLN A 82 -6.16 -20.04 5.74
C GLN A 82 -5.04 -21.00 6.12
N GLY A 83 -5.00 -21.40 7.39
CA GLY A 83 -4.06 -22.40 7.87
C GLY A 83 -4.23 -23.62 6.98
N LYS A 84 -3.17 -23.99 6.26
CA LYS A 84 -3.07 -25.34 5.71
C LYS A 84 -3.18 -26.28 6.92
N LYS A 85 -4.32 -26.95 7.04
CA LYS A 85 -4.46 -28.16 7.86
C LYS A 85 -3.58 -29.25 7.30
#